data_AF-A0AAE1G3V9-F1
#
_entry.id   AF-A0AAE1G3V9-F1
#
_cell.length_a   1.000
_cell.length_b   1.000
_cell.length_c   1.000
_cell.angle_alpha   90.00
_cell.angle_beta   90.00
_cell.angle_gamma   90.00
#
_symmetry.space_group_name_H-M   'P 1'
#
loop_
_entity.id
_entity.type
_entity.pdbx_description
1 polymer ?
#
loop_
_entity_poly.entity_id
_entity_poly.type
_entity_poly.pdbx_seq_one_letter_code
_entity_poly.pdbx_strand_id
1 'polypeptide(L)'
;MILNGSNLKDQSKNDSQATLTIGQTIVFNTKKRTSHSADKPRHTLEREPPLPIYIGMNVHALSRSKTLIQQLFHMGICISYDRVMEVEDWIATSSCERFREDGVVAPACLRKELFHSWRPGQPRS
;
A
#
# COMPACT_ATOMS: atom_id res chain seq x y z
N MET A 1 22.71 18.71 5.31
CA MET A 1 23.77 17.71 5.46
C MET A 1 24.02 17.58 6.95
N ILE A 2 23.53 16.52 7.60
CA ILE A 2 23.85 16.24 9.01
C ILE A 2 24.71 14.99 9.02
N LEU A 3 25.99 15.28 9.20
CA LEU A 3 27.13 14.41 9.35
C LEU A 3 27.13 13.93 10.80
N ASN A 4 26.72 12.67 11.03
CA ASN A 4 27.20 11.75 12.08
C ASN A 4 26.19 10.61 12.27
N GLY A 5 26.59 9.40 11.88
CA GLY A 5 25.82 8.18 12.13
C GLY A 5 25.91 7.79 13.61
N SER A 6 24.78 7.55 14.25
CA SER A 6 24.72 6.94 15.57
C SER A 6 25.16 5.47 15.49
N ASN A 7 26.00 5.07 16.45
CA ASN A 7 26.56 3.74 16.59
C ASN A 7 25.43 2.70 16.81
N LEU A 8 25.39 1.65 15.99
CA LEU A 8 24.33 0.62 15.98
C LEU A 8 24.12 -0.13 17.30
N LYS A 9 25.00 0.04 18.30
CA LYS A 9 24.94 -0.70 19.58
C LYS A 9 24.04 -0.08 20.64
N ASP A 10 23.55 1.15 20.46
CA ASP A 10 22.75 1.85 21.46
C ASP A 10 21.28 1.98 21.03
N GLN A 11 20.62 0.84 20.83
CA GLN A 11 19.18 0.79 20.62
C GLN A 11 18.50 0.80 21.99
N SER A 12 18.23 1.99 22.53
CA SER A 12 17.34 2.15 23.67
C SER A 12 15.97 1.54 23.32
N LYS A 13 15.52 0.57 24.12
CA LYS A 13 14.22 -0.14 24.00
C LYS A 13 12.97 0.77 24.12
N ASN A 14 13.16 2.08 24.16
CA ASN A 14 12.09 3.07 24.18
C ASN A 14 12.15 3.81 22.85
N ASP A 15 11.04 3.79 22.12
CA ASP A 15 10.88 4.55 20.88
C ASP A 15 11.30 6.00 21.13
N SER A 16 12.28 6.48 20.36
CA SER A 16 12.80 7.83 20.49
C SER A 16 11.65 8.82 20.36
N GLN A 17 11.58 9.80 21.28
CA GLN A 17 10.59 10.87 21.23
C GLN A 17 10.59 11.59 19.88
N ALA A 18 11.74 11.65 19.21
CA ALA A 18 11.86 12.16 17.85
C ALA A 18 11.09 11.31 16.84
N THR A 19 11.18 9.97 16.92
CA THR A 19 10.44 9.04 16.05
C THR A 19 8.93 9.19 16.23
N LEU A 20 8.47 9.26 17.49
CA LEU A 20 7.05 9.48 17.80
C LEU A 20 6.56 10.83 17.29
N THR A 21 7.35 11.88 17.46
CA THR A 21 7.02 13.24 16.97
C THR A 21 6.94 13.28 15.46
N ILE A 22 7.88 12.63 14.75
CA ILE A 22 7.87 12.55 13.30
C ILE A 22 6.66 11.74 12.82
N GLY A 23 6.36 10.59 13.45
CA GLY A 23 5.18 9.78 13.13
C GLY A 23 3.88 10.55 13.33
N GLN A 24 3.72 11.23 14.47
CA GLN A 24 2.57 12.09 14.75
C GLN A 24 2.45 13.25 13.74
N THR A 25 3.57 13.86 13.36
CA THR A 25 3.62 14.95 12.38
C THR A 25 3.21 14.49 10.99
N ILE A 26 3.64 13.29 10.57
CA ILE A 26 3.24 12.69 9.28
C ILE A 26 1.74 12.41 9.29
N VAL A 27 1.20 11.80 10.35
CA VAL A 27 -0.24 11.54 10.50
C VAL A 27 -1.05 12.84 10.49
N PHE A 28 -0.59 13.85 11.23
CA PHE A 28 -1.24 15.16 11.31
C PHE A 28 -1.27 15.88 9.95
N ASN A 29 -0.16 15.90 9.22
CA ASN A 29 -0.06 16.58 7.92
C ASN A 29 -0.73 15.81 6.78
N THR A 30 -0.84 14.48 6.89
CA THR A 30 -1.62 13.67 5.95
C THR A 30 -3.12 13.98 6.07
N LYS A 31 -3.57 14.50 7.22
CA LYS A 31 -4.93 14.95 7.46
C LYS A 31 -5.19 16.30 6.78
N LYS A 32 -5.41 16.30 5.46
CA LYS A 32 -5.88 17.48 4.72
C LYS A 32 -7.18 18.00 5.36
N ARG A 33 -7.21 19.23 5.89
CA ARG A 33 -8.44 19.90 6.32
C ARG A 33 -9.30 20.16 5.08
N THR A 34 -10.32 19.34 4.86
CA THR A 34 -11.21 19.46 3.70
C THR A 34 -12.18 20.61 3.95
N SER A 35 -12.05 21.68 3.15
CA SER A 35 -13.16 22.60 2.91
C SER A 35 -14.31 21.84 2.24
N HIS A 36 -15.52 22.32 2.47
CA HIS A 36 -16.79 21.67 2.19
C HIS A 36 -16.91 21.16 0.75
N SER A 37 -16.87 19.85 0.57
CA SER A 37 -17.53 19.15 -0.53
C SER A 37 -17.84 17.74 -0.06
N ALA A 38 -19.14 17.47 0.05
CA ALA A 38 -19.68 16.19 0.45
C ALA A 38 -19.43 15.17 -0.66
N ASP A 39 -18.41 14.33 -0.52
CA ASP A 39 -18.51 12.95 -0.97
C ASP A 39 -17.48 12.08 -0.23
N LYS A 40 -18.01 11.28 0.71
CA LYS A 40 -17.43 10.12 1.41
C LYS A 40 -16.01 10.29 2.00
N PRO A 41 -15.82 10.16 3.33
CA PRO A 41 -14.48 10.04 3.88
C PRO A 41 -13.83 8.80 3.26
N ARG A 42 -12.74 8.98 2.49
CA ARG A 42 -11.92 7.88 1.93
C ARG A 42 -11.24 7.04 3.02
N HIS A 43 -11.35 7.47 4.28
CA HIS A 43 -10.78 6.84 5.46
C HIS A 43 -11.92 6.60 6.47
N THR A 44 -12.55 5.44 6.38
CA THR A 44 -13.30 4.91 7.53
C THR A 44 -12.27 4.50 8.57
N LEU A 45 -12.56 4.66 9.87
CA LEU A 45 -11.67 4.16 10.94
C LEU A 45 -11.40 2.64 10.81
N GLU A 46 -12.31 1.93 10.14
CA GLU A 46 -12.21 0.52 9.78
C GLU A 46 -11.26 0.21 8.60
N ARG A 47 -10.77 1.23 7.89
CA ARG A 47 -9.86 1.05 6.75
C ARG A 47 -8.46 1.47 7.14
N GLU A 48 -7.51 0.57 6.88
CA GLU A 48 -6.09 0.82 7.06
C GLU A 48 -5.65 2.07 6.27
N PRO A 49 -4.78 2.92 6.85
CA PRO A 49 -4.31 4.12 6.19
C PRO A 49 -3.52 3.76 4.92
N PRO A 50 -3.78 4.43 3.78
CA PRO A 50 -3.22 4.02 2.48
C PRO A 50 -1.70 4.14 2.40
N LEU A 51 -1.09 5.06 3.17
CA LEU A 51 0.35 5.29 3.15
C LEU A 51 1.14 4.10 3.77
N PRO A 52 0.83 3.62 5.00
CA PRO A 52 1.46 2.42 5.56
C PRO A 52 1.33 1.16 4.69
N ILE A 53 0.18 0.97 4.02
CA ILE A 53 0.01 -0.14 3.06
C ILE A 53 0.99 0.03 1.90
N TYR A 54 1.01 1.21 1.27
CA TYR A 54 1.89 1.49 0.13
C TYR A 54 3.37 1.28 0.48
N ILE A 55 3.81 1.78 1.65
CA ILE A 55 5.20 1.60 2.10
C ILE A 55 5.51 0.12 2.29
N GLY A 56 4.64 -0.63 2.98
CA GLY A 56 4.83 -2.06 3.23
C GLY A 56 4.92 -2.86 1.93
N MET A 57 3.98 -2.62 1.00
CA MET A 57 3.95 -3.28 -0.31
C MET A 57 5.18 -2.94 -1.16
N ASN A 58 5.60 -1.66 -1.21
CA ASN A 58 6.72 -1.23 -2.02
C ASN A 58 8.05 -1.79 -1.49
N VAL A 59 8.30 -1.69 -0.19
CA VAL A 59 9.50 -2.27 0.43
C VAL A 59 9.52 -3.79 0.26
N HIS A 60 8.36 -4.46 0.37
CA HIS A 60 8.28 -5.90 0.13
C HIS A 60 8.57 -6.25 -1.33
N ALA A 61 8.01 -5.51 -2.29
CA ALA A 61 8.26 -5.73 -3.72
C ALA A 61 9.75 -5.60 -4.09
N LEU A 62 10.47 -4.66 -3.47
CA LEU A 62 11.88 -4.41 -3.74
C LEU A 62 12.83 -5.37 -3.01
N SER A 63 12.52 -5.74 -1.76
CA SER A 63 13.46 -6.48 -0.90
C SER A 63 13.08 -7.93 -0.65
N ARG A 64 11.79 -8.27 -0.72
CA ARG A 64 11.19 -9.53 -0.25
C ARG A 64 11.58 -9.92 1.19
N SER A 65 12.09 -8.99 1.99
CA SER A 65 12.60 -9.26 3.34
C SER A 65 11.51 -9.14 4.40
N LYS A 66 11.13 -10.28 5.01
CA LYS A 66 10.21 -10.32 6.15
C LYS A 66 10.74 -9.52 7.35
N THR A 67 12.01 -9.68 7.67
CA THR A 67 12.65 -9.03 8.81
C THR A 67 12.61 -7.51 8.71
N LEU A 68 12.86 -6.96 7.52
CA LEU A 68 12.83 -5.52 7.29
C LEU A 68 11.41 -4.96 7.48
N ILE A 69 10.40 -5.61 6.90
CA ILE A 69 9.00 -5.19 7.07
C ILE A 69 8.58 -5.26 8.54
N GLN A 70 8.97 -6.32 9.26
CA GLN A 70 8.69 -6.42 10.69
C GLN A 70 9.33 -5.28 11.48
N GLN A 71 10.58 -4.90 11.20
CA GLN A 71 11.22 -3.76 11.87
C GLN A 71 10.48 -2.45 11.59
N LEU A 72 10.10 -2.19 10.34
CA LEU A 72 9.33 -1.01 9.95
C LEU A 72 7.94 -0.97 10.60
N PHE A 73 7.29 -2.13 10.74
CA PHE A 73 6.01 -2.26 11.43
C PHE A 73 6.13 -1.94 12.92
N HIS A 74 7.15 -2.46 13.62
CA HIS A 74 7.38 -2.15 15.04
C HIS A 74 7.63 -0.66 15.28
N MET A 75 8.21 0.06 14.29
CA MET A 75 8.39 1.51 14.34
C MET A 75 7.13 2.30 13.92
N GLY A 76 6.03 1.64 13.59
CA GLY A 76 4.76 2.28 13.16
C GLY A 76 4.79 2.89 11.76
N ILE A 77 5.74 2.49 10.90
CA ILE A 77 5.96 3.09 9.58
C ILE A 77 5.08 2.44 8.50
N CYS A 78 4.86 1.12 8.57
CA CYS A 78 4.08 0.36 7.61
C CYS A 78 3.14 -0.64 8.30
N ILE A 79 2.39 -1.41 7.51
CA ILE A 79 1.57 -2.55 7.96
C ILE A 79 2.41 -3.78 8.29
N SER A 80 1.83 -4.75 9.01
CA SER A 80 2.52 -5.99 9.37
C SER A 80 2.86 -6.82 8.13
N TYR A 81 3.88 -7.67 8.22
CA TYR A 81 4.27 -8.54 7.12
C TYR A 81 3.15 -9.50 6.71
N ASP A 82 2.42 -10.05 7.68
CA ASP A 82 1.30 -10.96 7.39
C ASP A 82 0.21 -10.22 6.59
N ARG A 83 -0.05 -8.96 6.92
CA ARG A 83 -0.98 -8.12 6.16
C ARG A 83 -0.50 -7.81 4.74
N VAL A 84 0.80 -7.60 4.54
CA VAL A 84 1.39 -7.46 3.19
C VAL A 84 1.10 -8.69 2.35
N MET A 85 1.30 -9.89 2.91
CA MET A 85 1.05 -11.15 2.21
C MET A 85 -0.43 -11.33 1.86
N GLU A 86 -1.34 -11.00 2.79
CA GLU A 86 -2.79 -11.02 2.53
C GLU A 86 -3.19 -10.09 1.38
N VAL A 87 -2.65 -8.87 1.35
CA VAL A 87 -2.94 -7.90 0.29
C VAL A 87 -2.38 -8.37 -1.05
N GLU A 88 -1.17 -8.95 -1.07
CA GLU A 88 -0.58 -9.52 -2.29
C GLU A 88 -1.42 -10.68 -2.82
N ASP A 89 -1.89 -11.57 -1.95
CA ASP A 89 -2.77 -12.69 -2.31
C ASP A 89 -4.13 -12.21 -2.84
N TRP A 90 -4.72 -11.18 -2.24
CA TRP A 90 -5.97 -10.58 -2.74
C TRP A 90 -5.78 -10.00 -4.15
N ILE A 91 -4.68 -9.30 -4.40
CA ILE A 91 -4.35 -8.75 -5.73
C ILE A 91 -4.17 -9.88 -6.74
N ALA A 92 -3.44 -10.94 -6.37
CA ALA A 92 -3.22 -12.10 -7.22
C ALA A 92 -4.53 -12.81 -7.55
N THR A 93 -5.36 -13.08 -6.54
CA THR A 93 -6.67 -13.73 -6.68
C THR A 93 -7.60 -12.92 -7.57
N SER A 94 -7.76 -11.62 -7.32
CA SER A 94 -8.57 -10.73 -8.17
C SER A 94 -8.05 -10.67 -9.62
N SER A 95 -6.74 -10.76 -9.82
CA SER A 95 -6.14 -10.79 -11.17
C SER A 95 -6.49 -12.09 -11.89
N CYS A 96 -6.42 -13.24 -11.21
CA CYS A 96 -6.80 -14.53 -11.77
C CYS A 96 -8.30 -14.65 -12.06
N GLU A 97 -9.15 -14.12 -11.19
CA GLU A 97 -10.61 -14.05 -11.42
C GLU A 97 -10.93 -13.22 -12.66
N ARG A 98 -10.33 -12.03 -12.76
CA ARG A 98 -10.49 -11.17 -13.92
C ARG A 98 -10.00 -11.82 -15.21
N PHE A 99 -8.89 -12.55 -15.16
CA PHE A 99 -8.41 -13.32 -16.31
C PHE A 99 -9.40 -14.41 -16.74
N ARG A 100 -10.01 -15.13 -15.79
CA ARG A 100 -11.04 -16.13 -16.08
C ARG A 100 -12.28 -15.52 -16.74
N GLU A 101 -12.67 -14.32 -16.32
CA GLU A 101 -13.83 -13.61 -16.89
C GLU A 101 -13.53 -13.03 -18.28
N ASP A 102 -12.39 -12.35 -18.43
CA ASP A 102 -12.07 -11.57 -19.61
C ASP A 102 -11.37 -12.43 -20.69
N GLY A 103 -10.80 -13.59 -20.33
CA GLY A 103 -10.00 -14.46 -21.20
C GLY A 103 -8.64 -13.88 -21.59
N VAL A 104 -8.31 -12.69 -21.11
CA VAL A 104 -7.07 -11.96 -21.41
C VAL A 104 -6.53 -11.29 -20.15
N VAL A 105 -5.21 -11.11 -20.08
CA VAL A 105 -4.58 -10.34 -19.01
C VAL A 105 -4.67 -8.86 -19.38
N ALA A 106 -5.48 -8.11 -18.63
CA ALA A 106 -5.66 -6.67 -18.81
C ALA A 106 -5.19 -5.91 -17.55
N PRO A 107 -4.59 -4.72 -17.71
CA PRO A 107 -4.29 -3.84 -16.58
C PRO A 107 -5.55 -3.54 -15.76
N ALA A 108 -5.41 -3.46 -14.44
CA ALA A 108 -6.55 -3.23 -13.54
C ALA A 108 -7.35 -1.96 -13.88
N CYS A 109 -6.68 -0.93 -14.41
CA CYS A 109 -7.25 0.34 -14.82
C CYS A 109 -8.02 0.30 -16.16
N LEU A 110 -7.95 -0.80 -16.91
CA LEU A 110 -8.68 -0.94 -18.17
C LEU A 110 -10.18 -1.11 -17.86
N ARG A 111 -11.03 -0.26 -18.42
CA ARG A 111 -12.48 -0.44 -18.32
C ARG A 111 -12.89 -1.60 -19.25
N LYS A 112 -13.71 -2.51 -18.73
CA LYS A 112 -14.36 -3.54 -19.56
C LYS A 112 -15.16 -2.84 -20.67
N GLU A 113 -15.25 -3.47 -21.84
CA GLU A 113 -15.97 -2.98 -23.03
C GLU A 113 -15.40 -1.75 -23.75
N LEU A 114 -14.29 -1.15 -23.30
CA LEU A 114 -13.71 0.03 -23.96
C LEU A 114 -12.77 -0.31 -25.12
N PHE A 115 -12.12 -1.47 -25.03
CA PHE A 115 -11.35 -2.06 -26.10
C PHE A 115 -11.91 -3.46 -26.32
N HIS A 116 -12.79 -3.62 -27.33
CA HIS A 116 -13.17 -4.94 -27.78
C HIS A 116 -11.91 -5.61 -28.33
N SER A 117 -11.24 -6.43 -27.52
CA SER A 117 -10.29 -7.38 -28.07
C SER A 117 -11.09 -8.29 -28.98
N TRP A 118 -10.77 -8.19 -30.26
CA TRP A 118 -11.23 -9.05 -31.34
C TRP A 118 -11.57 -10.46 -30.83
N ARG A 119 -12.85 -10.84 -30.87
CA ARG A 119 -13.27 -12.24 -30.73
C ARG A 119 -13.19 -12.90 -32.10
N PRO A 120 -12.44 -14.00 -32.29
CA PRO A 120 -12.58 -14.78 -33.50
C PRO A 120 -14.04 -15.27 -33.61
N GLY A 121 -14.75 -14.82 -34.64
CA GLY A 121 -16.10 -15.32 -34.98
C GLY A 121 -17.29 -14.41 -34.71
N GLN A 122 -17.13 -13.15 -34.28
CA GLN A 122 -18.25 -12.21 -34.15
C GLN A 122 -18.29 -11.21 -35.33
N PRO A 123 -19.43 -11.04 -36.02
CA PRO A 123 -19.52 -10.13 -37.16
C PRO A 123 -19.42 -8.68 -36.69
N ARG A 124 -18.64 -7.87 -37.43
CA ARG A 124 -18.51 -6.44 -37.20
C ARG A 124 -19.83 -5.75 -37.56
N SER A 125 -20.46 -5.09 -36.60
CA SER A 125 -21.54 -4.13 -36.83
C SER A 125 -20.99 -2.81 -37.34
#